data_AF-A0A401U8U7-F1
#
_entry.id   AF-A0A401U8U7-F1
#
_cell.length_a   1.000
_cell.length_b   1.000
_cell.length_c   1.000
_cell.angle_alpha   90.00
_cell.angle_beta   90.00
_cell.angle_gamma   90.00
#
_symmetry.space_group_name_H-M   'P 1'
#
loop_
_entity.id
_entity.type
_entity.pdbx_description
1 polymer ?
#
loop_
_entity_poly.entity_id
_entity_poly.type
_entity_poly.pdbx_seq_one_letter_code
_entity_poly.pdbx_strand_id
1 'polypeptide(L)'
;MASLDQLQKEWLVVNATRELISIITGLPGVRYAKAISFAKEIDKELFKGSKTGLSKDDYFDKLYKKYVQEADIKKTGLGKDISAEKLIKKRFRDIDRLLGKAGKDKKKYNLLKKESDVLKTLIEQKNHFQSLNLLRLTENQAINNDLTRDRLEKVFIEQPLGKYSLFENVKDGSIFRITCLHPNPSEGVIGADLIYEQYDEKRKMVRIVAIQYKIWEHQTLYFSQSGNIGQQINNMKRCFCSKKYCVDHNGNKMDPRKYRLSYCMAFLKPTDKLQDPQKPITSGYHLPICKIDTLKEPVNKDYKLTVTGIKKQSIKASTFEELFDSEMLGSRWLKKSELEKFYRKNKVLDPSERIIVYAQGTKSME
;
A
#
# COMPACT_ATOMS: atom_id res chain seq x y z
N MET A 1 -9.97 29.59 -30.75
CA MET A 1 -9.46 28.95 -29.52
C MET A 1 -8.59 27.77 -29.94
N ALA A 2 -7.27 27.85 -29.71
CA ALA A 2 -6.34 26.82 -30.19
C ALA A 2 -6.49 25.51 -29.39
N SER A 3 -6.11 24.39 -30.00
CA SER A 3 -6.48 23.05 -29.58
C SER A 3 -5.95 22.62 -28.20
N LEU A 4 -6.85 22.12 -27.35
CA LEU A 4 -6.48 21.16 -26.30
C LEU A 4 -5.66 20.01 -26.89
N ASP A 5 -4.62 19.61 -26.17
CA ASP A 5 -3.73 18.52 -26.59
C ASP A 5 -4.49 17.19 -26.73
N GLN A 6 -4.04 16.36 -27.66
CA GLN A 6 -4.71 15.11 -28.00
C GLN A 6 -4.72 14.12 -26.83
N LEU A 7 -3.61 14.03 -26.08
CA LEU A 7 -3.55 13.20 -24.88
C LEU A 7 -4.47 13.74 -23.78
N GLN A 8 -4.63 15.06 -23.65
CA GLN A 8 -5.56 15.66 -22.67
C GLN A 8 -7.02 15.31 -22.98
N LYS A 9 -7.43 15.40 -24.25
CA LYS A 9 -8.78 15.00 -24.70
C LYS A 9 -9.04 13.52 -24.40
N GLU A 10 -8.10 12.66 -24.78
CA GLU A 10 -8.18 11.22 -24.54
C GLU A 10 -8.21 10.87 -23.04
N TRP A 11 -7.41 11.55 -22.22
CA TRP A 11 -7.38 11.37 -20.77
C TRP A 11 -8.67 11.84 -20.08
N LEU A 12 -9.24 12.96 -20.51
CA LEU A 12 -10.55 13.44 -20.07
C LEU A 12 -11.64 12.39 -20.35
N VAL A 13 -11.70 11.87 -21.58
CA VAL A 13 -12.67 10.82 -21.97
C VAL A 13 -12.44 9.52 -21.19
N VAL A 14 -11.18 9.11 -20.94
CA VAL A 14 -10.87 7.93 -20.12
C VAL A 14 -11.29 8.08 -18.66
N ASN A 15 -11.13 9.27 -18.07
CA ASN A 15 -11.56 9.54 -16.69
C ASN A 15 -13.08 9.59 -16.57
N ALA A 16 -13.76 10.34 -17.43
CA ALA A 16 -15.22 10.39 -17.47
C ALA A 16 -15.82 8.98 -17.67
N THR A 17 -15.23 8.19 -18.59
CA THR A 17 -15.60 6.79 -18.82
C THR A 17 -15.39 5.92 -17.57
N ARG A 18 -14.26 6.09 -16.87
CA ARG A 18 -13.94 5.33 -15.66
C ARG A 18 -14.98 5.57 -14.55
N GLU A 19 -15.41 6.81 -14.39
CA GLU A 19 -16.45 7.20 -13.44
C GLU A 19 -17.82 6.67 -13.86
N LEU A 20 -18.18 6.81 -15.14
CA LEU A 20 -19.44 6.28 -15.69
C LEU A 20 -19.58 4.76 -15.47
N ILE A 21 -18.54 3.97 -15.78
CA ILE A 21 -18.54 2.53 -15.50
C ILE A 21 -18.61 2.27 -13.99
N SER A 22 -17.92 3.07 -13.18
CA SER A 22 -17.94 2.94 -11.71
C SER A 22 -19.33 3.18 -11.13
N ILE A 23 -20.11 4.08 -11.73
CA ILE A 23 -21.51 4.36 -11.38
C ILE A 23 -22.41 3.21 -11.84
N ILE A 24 -22.39 2.89 -13.14
CA ILE A 24 -23.24 1.84 -13.76
C ILE A 24 -23.04 0.47 -13.09
N THR A 25 -21.81 0.12 -12.72
CA THR A 25 -21.50 -1.18 -12.10
C THR A 25 -21.54 -1.17 -10.57
N GLY A 26 -21.69 -0.01 -9.93
CA GLY A 26 -21.57 0.14 -8.47
C GLY A 26 -20.20 -0.23 -7.89
N LEU A 27 -19.17 -0.38 -8.74
CA LEU A 27 -17.83 -0.83 -8.35
C LEU A 27 -16.82 0.34 -8.33
N PRO A 28 -16.51 0.91 -7.16
CA PRO A 28 -15.55 2.02 -7.07
C PRO A 28 -14.15 1.59 -7.51
N GLY A 29 -13.55 2.34 -8.44
CA GLY A 29 -12.16 2.13 -8.86
C GLY A 29 -11.99 1.12 -10.01
N VAL A 30 -12.83 1.24 -11.04
CA VAL A 30 -12.64 0.59 -12.34
C VAL A 30 -11.19 0.78 -12.83
N ARG A 31 -10.53 -0.32 -13.22
CA ARG A 31 -9.13 -0.29 -13.69
C ARG A 31 -9.01 0.58 -14.94
N TYR A 32 -7.94 1.37 -15.05
CA TYR A 32 -7.71 2.20 -16.24
C TYR A 32 -7.75 1.38 -17.53
N ALA A 33 -7.14 0.19 -17.60
CA ALA A 33 -7.26 -0.70 -18.77
C ALA A 33 -8.72 -0.97 -19.22
N LYS A 34 -9.66 -1.15 -18.28
CA LYS A 34 -11.08 -1.35 -18.60
C LYS A 34 -11.76 -0.05 -19.04
N ALA A 35 -11.46 1.07 -18.39
CA ALA A 35 -11.97 2.39 -18.77
C ALA A 35 -11.45 2.84 -20.14
N ILE A 36 -10.17 2.58 -20.43
CA ILE A 36 -9.49 2.81 -21.71
C ILE A 36 -10.13 2.00 -22.83
N SER A 37 -10.39 0.70 -22.60
CA SER A 37 -11.05 -0.16 -23.60
C SER A 37 -12.43 0.38 -23.97
N PHE A 38 -13.23 0.77 -22.98
CA PHE A 38 -14.59 1.27 -23.20
C PHE A 38 -14.61 2.69 -23.80
N ALA A 39 -13.67 3.56 -23.39
CA ALA A 39 -13.52 4.90 -23.96
C ALA A 39 -13.25 4.85 -25.47
N LYS A 40 -12.45 3.86 -25.91
CA LYS A 40 -12.18 3.59 -27.33
C LYS A 40 -13.35 3.00 -28.10
N GLU A 41 -14.33 2.40 -27.42
CA GLU A 41 -15.55 1.90 -28.04
C GLU A 41 -16.58 3.00 -28.23
N ILE A 42 -16.67 3.93 -27.27
CA ILE A 42 -17.56 5.11 -27.30
C ILE A 42 -17.12 6.10 -28.39
N ASP A 43 -15.88 6.58 -28.35
CA ASP A 43 -15.37 7.60 -29.28
C ASP A 43 -14.23 7.05 -30.14
N LYS A 44 -14.60 6.21 -31.11
CA LYS A 44 -13.63 5.56 -31.99
C LYS A 44 -12.78 6.54 -32.79
N GLU A 45 -13.35 7.67 -33.23
CA GLU A 45 -12.61 8.66 -34.03
C GLU A 45 -11.58 9.43 -33.18
N LEU A 46 -11.89 9.80 -31.93
CA LEU A 46 -10.93 10.46 -31.05
C LEU A 46 -9.66 9.62 -30.84
N PHE A 47 -9.79 8.29 -30.70
CA PHE A 47 -8.65 7.39 -30.52
C PHE A 47 -8.08 6.81 -31.83
N LYS A 48 -8.64 7.14 -33.00
CA LYS A 48 -8.26 6.58 -34.30
C LYS A 48 -6.93 7.15 -34.79
N GLY A 49 -5.94 6.29 -34.97
CA GLY A 49 -4.58 6.72 -35.31
C GLY A 49 -3.84 7.40 -34.16
N SER A 50 -4.43 7.46 -32.96
CA SER A 50 -3.75 7.96 -31.77
C SER A 50 -2.53 7.11 -31.42
N LYS A 51 -1.48 7.81 -30.94
CA LYS A 51 -0.19 7.23 -30.56
C LYS A 51 -0.01 7.10 -29.04
N THR A 52 -1.05 7.35 -28.25
CA THR A 52 -0.94 7.34 -26.78
C THR A 52 -0.91 5.92 -26.21
N GLY A 53 -0.26 5.76 -25.05
CA GLY A 53 0.02 4.46 -24.42
C GLY A 53 -1.20 3.70 -23.89
N LEU A 54 -2.40 4.29 -23.99
CA LEU A 54 -3.66 3.77 -23.47
C LEU A 54 -4.21 2.65 -24.38
N SER A 55 -3.47 1.54 -24.62
CA SER A 55 -3.75 0.71 -25.82
C SER A 55 -3.63 -0.83 -25.78
N LYS A 56 -2.87 -1.51 -24.90
CA LYS A 56 -2.65 -2.99 -24.97
C LYS A 56 -2.27 -3.67 -23.62
N ASP A 57 -2.82 -4.87 -23.32
CA ASP A 57 -2.70 -5.64 -22.04
C ASP A 57 -2.54 -7.20 -22.19
N ASP A 58 -2.48 -7.96 -21.07
CA ASP A 58 -2.18 -9.42 -20.84
C ASP A 58 -0.90 -9.97 -21.48
N TYR A 59 -0.84 -9.97 -22.81
CA TYR A 59 0.06 -10.84 -23.58
C TYR A 59 1.54 -10.67 -23.16
N PHE A 60 1.90 -9.47 -22.72
CA PHE A 60 3.23 -9.09 -22.29
C PHE A 60 3.73 -9.83 -21.05
N ASP A 61 2.86 -10.10 -20.06
CA ASP A 61 3.26 -10.64 -18.75
C ASP A 61 3.75 -12.10 -18.86
N LYS A 62 3.06 -12.91 -19.67
CA LYS A 62 3.46 -14.30 -19.97
C LYS A 62 4.74 -14.34 -20.79
N LEU A 63 4.88 -13.45 -21.77
CA LEU A 63 6.06 -13.36 -22.62
C LEU A 63 7.31 -12.89 -21.84
N TYR A 64 7.17 -11.97 -20.90
CA TYR A 64 8.28 -11.56 -20.02
C TYR A 64 8.76 -12.72 -19.13
N LYS A 65 7.84 -13.47 -18.50
CA LYS A 65 8.18 -14.63 -17.66
C LYS A 65 8.98 -15.69 -18.42
N LYS A 66 8.67 -15.94 -19.70
CA LYS A 66 9.46 -16.81 -20.58
C LYS A 66 10.92 -16.34 -20.69
N TYR A 67 11.17 -15.05 -20.88
CA TYR A 67 12.54 -14.52 -21.01
C TYR A 67 13.33 -14.52 -19.71
N VAL A 68 12.66 -14.49 -18.55
CA VAL A 68 13.32 -14.71 -17.25
C VAL A 68 13.81 -16.15 -17.16
N GLN A 69 12.95 -17.14 -17.42
CA GLN A 69 13.33 -18.56 -17.44
C GLN A 69 14.46 -18.85 -18.45
N GLU A 70 14.40 -18.25 -19.64
CA GLU A 70 15.44 -18.40 -20.67
C GLU A 70 16.79 -17.78 -20.24
N ALA A 71 16.76 -16.68 -19.48
CA ALA A 71 17.95 -16.04 -18.92
C ALA A 71 18.59 -16.92 -17.82
N ASP A 72 17.78 -17.44 -16.89
CA ASP A 72 18.26 -18.27 -15.78
C ASP A 72 18.90 -19.58 -16.31
N ILE A 73 18.26 -20.25 -17.26
CA ILE A 73 18.82 -21.46 -17.91
C ILE A 73 20.16 -21.14 -18.61
N LYS A 74 20.24 -20.02 -19.33
CA LYS A 74 21.49 -19.60 -20.02
C LYS A 74 22.59 -19.19 -19.05
N LYS A 75 22.25 -18.61 -17.90
CA LYS A 75 23.20 -18.27 -16.84
C LYS A 75 23.83 -19.54 -16.25
N THR A 76 23.01 -20.52 -15.90
CA THR A 76 23.44 -21.82 -15.37
C THR A 76 24.26 -22.64 -16.38
N GLY A 77 23.88 -22.62 -17.67
CA GLY A 77 24.54 -23.44 -18.70
C GLY A 77 25.78 -22.84 -19.37
N LEU A 78 26.02 -21.52 -19.29
CA LEU A 78 27.10 -20.84 -20.02
C LEU A 78 28.02 -19.96 -19.16
N GLY A 79 27.77 -19.85 -17.85
CA GLY A 79 28.59 -19.04 -16.93
C GLY A 79 28.60 -17.54 -17.23
N LYS A 80 27.69 -17.04 -18.10
CA LYS A 80 27.62 -15.64 -18.53
C LYS A 80 26.41 -14.95 -17.92
N ASP A 81 26.60 -13.75 -17.39
CA ASP A 81 25.52 -12.95 -16.83
C ASP A 81 24.63 -12.35 -17.94
N ILE A 82 23.63 -13.12 -18.33
CA ILE A 82 22.64 -12.81 -19.36
C ILE A 82 21.32 -12.53 -18.65
N SER A 83 20.83 -11.28 -18.74
CA SER A 83 19.53 -10.91 -18.21
C SER A 83 18.41 -11.06 -19.24
N ALA A 84 17.17 -11.13 -18.77
CA ALA A 84 15.98 -11.15 -19.62
C ALA A 84 15.92 -9.93 -20.57
N GLU A 85 16.38 -8.73 -20.15
CA GLU A 85 16.38 -7.58 -21.06
C GLU A 85 17.41 -7.71 -22.18
N LYS A 86 18.59 -8.29 -21.92
CA LYS A 86 19.58 -8.58 -22.96
C LYS A 86 18.99 -9.52 -24.02
N LEU A 87 18.22 -10.53 -23.60
CA LEU A 87 17.52 -11.45 -24.51
C LEU A 87 16.41 -10.76 -25.31
N ILE A 88 15.53 -10.01 -24.65
CA ILE A 88 14.42 -9.27 -25.30
C ILE A 88 14.98 -8.24 -26.31
N LYS A 89 15.96 -7.42 -25.92
CA LYS A 89 16.62 -6.42 -26.79
C LYS A 89 17.41 -7.07 -27.93
N LYS A 90 17.95 -8.28 -27.74
CA LYS A 90 18.57 -9.05 -28.84
C LYS A 90 17.50 -9.53 -29.83
N ARG A 91 16.46 -10.23 -29.35
CA ARG A 91 15.37 -10.73 -30.20
C ARG A 91 14.68 -9.62 -30.98
N PHE A 92 14.43 -8.47 -30.33
CA PHE A 92 13.87 -7.29 -31.00
C PHE A 92 14.75 -6.84 -32.17
N ARG A 93 16.06 -6.65 -31.96
CA ARG A 93 17.01 -6.26 -33.03
C ARG A 93 17.11 -7.32 -34.13
N ASP A 94 17.09 -8.61 -33.79
CA ASP A 94 17.12 -9.70 -34.77
C ASP A 94 15.89 -9.66 -35.68
N ILE A 95 14.69 -9.45 -35.11
CA ILE A 95 13.44 -9.31 -35.88
C ILE A 95 13.43 -8.02 -36.69
N ASP A 96 13.84 -6.89 -36.12
CA ASP A 96 13.86 -5.60 -36.83
C ASP A 96 14.79 -5.64 -38.05
N ARG A 97 15.94 -6.32 -37.94
CA ARG A 97 16.84 -6.61 -39.06
C ARG A 97 16.20 -7.51 -40.13
N LEU A 98 15.36 -8.47 -39.74
CA LEU A 98 14.61 -9.32 -40.68
C LEU A 98 13.51 -8.53 -41.39
N LEU A 99 12.78 -7.67 -40.66
CA LEU A 99 11.75 -6.78 -41.21
C LEU A 99 12.34 -5.80 -42.22
N GLY A 100 13.51 -5.21 -41.93
CA GLY A 100 14.23 -4.35 -42.87
C GLY A 100 14.65 -5.04 -44.18
N LYS A 101 14.77 -6.37 -44.19
CA LYS A 101 15.09 -7.17 -45.39
C LYS A 101 13.85 -7.74 -46.12
N ALA A 102 12.66 -7.69 -45.52
CA ALA A 102 11.48 -8.43 -46.01
C ALA A 102 10.71 -7.74 -47.15
N GLY A 103 10.99 -6.46 -47.44
CA GLY A 103 10.29 -5.70 -48.48
C GLY A 103 8.79 -5.50 -48.21
N LYS A 104 7.99 -5.29 -49.26
CA LYS A 104 6.55 -4.98 -49.17
C LYS A 104 5.62 -6.21 -49.09
N ASP A 105 6.14 -7.43 -48.92
CA ASP A 105 5.34 -8.67 -48.90
C ASP A 105 4.55 -8.83 -47.58
N LYS A 106 3.31 -8.33 -47.57
CA LYS A 106 2.41 -8.29 -46.41
C LYS A 106 2.15 -9.65 -45.74
N LYS A 107 2.23 -10.77 -46.45
CA LYS A 107 2.01 -12.09 -45.83
C LYS A 107 3.23 -12.57 -45.06
N LYS A 108 4.46 -12.24 -45.51
CA LYS A 108 5.70 -12.67 -44.85
C LYS A 108 6.06 -11.85 -43.61
N TYR A 109 5.81 -10.53 -43.61
CA TYR A 109 6.25 -9.69 -42.48
C TYR A 109 5.27 -9.61 -41.31
N ASN A 110 3.97 -9.89 -41.50
CA ASN A 110 2.91 -9.55 -40.54
C ASN A 110 3.07 -10.20 -39.14
N LEU A 111 3.50 -11.46 -39.05
CA LEU A 111 3.71 -12.14 -37.76
C LEU A 111 4.97 -11.61 -37.05
N LEU A 112 6.07 -11.45 -37.77
CA LEU A 112 7.30 -10.85 -37.27
C LEU A 112 7.09 -9.40 -36.82
N LYS A 113 6.26 -8.64 -37.52
CA LYS A 113 5.91 -7.26 -37.14
C LYS A 113 5.06 -7.22 -35.87
N LYS A 114 4.09 -8.13 -35.71
CA LYS A 114 3.37 -8.30 -34.44
C LYS A 114 4.31 -8.67 -33.28
N GLU A 115 5.24 -9.60 -33.48
CA GLU A 115 6.24 -9.96 -32.46
C GLU A 115 7.17 -8.78 -32.13
N SER A 116 7.65 -8.05 -33.14
CA SER A 116 8.47 -6.84 -32.98
C SER A 116 7.76 -5.74 -32.19
N ASP A 117 6.52 -5.42 -32.57
CA ASP A 117 5.71 -4.40 -31.90
C ASP A 117 5.39 -4.81 -30.46
N VAL A 118 5.22 -6.12 -30.19
CA VAL A 118 5.04 -6.63 -28.84
C VAL A 118 6.30 -6.51 -27.99
N LEU A 119 7.46 -6.94 -28.52
CA LEU A 119 8.74 -6.86 -27.81
C LEU A 119 9.14 -5.40 -27.55
N LYS A 120 8.81 -4.50 -28.48
CA LYS A 120 8.94 -3.04 -28.30
C LYS A 120 8.07 -2.54 -27.15
N THR A 121 6.78 -2.88 -27.12
CA THR A 121 5.89 -2.51 -26.00
C THR A 121 6.38 -3.08 -24.66
N LEU A 122 6.96 -4.28 -24.62
CA LEU A 122 7.58 -4.87 -23.42
C LEU A 122 8.80 -4.08 -22.92
N ILE A 123 9.66 -3.63 -23.83
CA ILE A 123 10.79 -2.76 -23.50
C ILE A 123 10.28 -1.42 -22.97
N GLU A 124 9.28 -0.82 -23.64
CA GLU A 124 8.69 0.46 -23.27
C GLU A 124 7.96 0.42 -21.92
N GLN A 125 7.17 -0.63 -21.64
CA GLN A 125 6.49 -0.82 -20.35
C GLN A 125 7.48 -1.01 -19.20
N LYS A 126 8.57 -1.78 -19.40
CA LYS A 126 9.58 -1.95 -18.36
C LYS A 126 10.37 -0.65 -18.11
N ASN A 127 10.74 0.05 -19.19
CA ASN A 127 11.31 1.40 -19.09
C ASN A 127 10.32 2.36 -18.42
N HIS A 128 9.00 2.19 -18.59
CA HIS A 128 7.98 3.01 -17.93
C HIS A 128 7.91 2.74 -16.43
N PHE A 129 7.89 1.47 -15.98
CA PHE A 129 7.99 1.13 -14.56
C PHE A 129 9.30 1.63 -13.91
N GLN A 130 10.41 1.63 -14.66
CA GLN A 130 11.66 2.25 -14.23
C GLN A 130 11.55 3.79 -14.19
N SER A 131 10.86 4.43 -15.15
CA SER A 131 10.64 5.89 -15.15
C SER A 131 9.68 6.36 -14.06
N LEU A 132 8.78 5.49 -13.58
CA LEU A 132 7.90 5.72 -12.44
C LEU A 132 8.61 5.49 -11.08
N ASN A 133 9.88 5.07 -11.08
CA ASN A 133 10.70 4.79 -9.90
C ASN A 133 10.04 3.83 -8.87
N LEU A 134 9.07 3.00 -9.26
CA LEU A 134 8.35 2.14 -8.31
C LEU A 134 9.28 1.07 -7.69
N LEU A 135 9.27 0.99 -6.37
CA LEU A 135 10.12 0.07 -5.60
C LEU A 135 9.32 -1.16 -5.15
N ARG A 136 9.99 -2.31 -5.08
CA ARG A 136 9.47 -3.51 -4.39
C ARG A 136 10.00 -3.51 -2.97
N LEU A 137 9.11 -3.47 -1.98
CA LEU A 137 9.49 -3.49 -0.56
C LEU A 137 9.20 -4.85 0.10
N THR A 138 10.06 -5.23 1.03
CA THR A 138 9.77 -6.23 2.07
C THR A 138 8.94 -5.61 3.21
N GLU A 139 8.46 -6.45 4.13
CA GLU A 139 7.70 -6.00 5.30
C GLU A 139 8.50 -5.02 6.16
N ASN A 140 9.73 -5.40 6.53
CA ASN A 140 10.64 -4.57 7.31
C ASN A 140 10.97 -3.25 6.58
N GLN A 141 11.12 -3.26 5.26
CA GLN A 141 11.34 -2.04 4.48
C GLN A 141 10.11 -1.12 4.49
N ALA A 142 8.89 -1.68 4.43
CA ALA A 142 7.67 -0.89 4.52
C ALA A 142 7.46 -0.30 5.93
N ILE A 143 7.74 -1.08 6.99
CA ILE A 143 7.69 -0.62 8.39
C ILE A 143 8.72 0.51 8.60
N ASN A 144 9.97 0.33 8.18
CA ASN A 144 11.05 1.31 8.36
C ASN A 144 10.83 2.60 7.54
N ASN A 145 10.26 2.49 6.34
CA ASN A 145 9.85 3.65 5.54
C ASN A 145 8.85 4.51 6.30
N ASP A 146 7.77 3.89 6.81
CA ASP A 146 6.75 4.62 7.54
C ASP A 146 7.32 5.16 8.87
N LEU A 147 8.21 4.45 9.56
CA LEU A 147 8.81 4.92 10.82
C LEU A 147 9.60 6.22 10.70
N THR A 148 10.19 6.54 9.55
CA THR A 148 11.20 7.62 9.45
C THR A 148 10.88 8.72 8.44
N ARG A 149 9.80 8.59 7.65
CA ARG A 149 9.38 9.64 6.71
C ARG A 149 8.44 10.66 7.34
N ASP A 150 8.64 11.91 6.97
CA ASP A 150 7.66 13.00 7.14
C ASP A 150 6.29 12.60 6.63
N ARG A 151 5.27 13.12 7.30
CA ARG A 151 3.85 12.82 7.05
C ARG A 151 3.11 14.11 6.76
N LEU A 152 1.86 14.00 6.32
CA LEU A 152 1.02 15.18 6.16
C LEU A 152 0.88 15.88 7.52
N GLU A 153 1.33 17.14 7.56
CA GLU A 153 1.32 18.01 8.75
C GLU A 153 2.15 17.52 9.95
N LYS A 154 3.03 16.52 9.79
CA LYS A 154 3.94 16.05 10.85
C LYS A 154 5.35 15.85 10.35
N VAL A 155 6.32 16.53 10.96
CA VAL A 155 7.74 16.46 10.61
C VAL A 155 8.44 15.46 11.53
N PHE A 156 9.28 14.60 10.98
CA PHE A 156 10.09 13.66 11.74
C PHE A 156 11.20 14.40 12.50
N ILE A 157 11.32 14.12 13.81
CA ILE A 157 12.33 14.73 14.69
C ILE A 157 13.53 13.79 14.84
N GLU A 158 13.29 12.62 15.44
CA GLU A 158 14.32 11.65 15.79
C GLU A 158 13.74 10.25 16.01
N GLN A 159 14.62 9.25 16.07
CA GLN A 159 14.26 7.87 16.40
C GLN A 159 15.21 7.28 17.48
N PRO A 160 15.00 7.59 18.77
CA PRO A 160 15.90 7.16 19.84
C PRO A 160 16.08 5.64 19.91
N LEU A 161 17.31 5.18 19.61
CA LEU A 161 17.73 3.77 19.62
C LEU A 161 16.82 2.82 18.81
N GLY A 162 16.11 3.33 17.80
CA GLY A 162 15.16 2.53 17.02
C GLY A 162 13.87 2.10 17.75
N LYS A 163 13.71 2.44 19.05
CA LYS A 163 12.56 2.00 19.86
C LYS A 163 11.26 2.71 19.48
N TYR A 164 11.34 3.99 19.18
CA TYR A 164 10.20 4.80 18.73
C TYR A 164 10.69 5.97 17.87
N SER A 165 9.82 6.43 16.98
CA SER A 165 10.02 7.66 16.20
C SER A 165 9.17 8.78 16.78
N LEU A 166 9.74 9.98 16.87
CA LEU A 166 9.05 11.20 17.27
C LEU A 166 8.75 12.09 16.06
N PHE A 167 7.56 12.67 16.05
CA PHE A 167 7.12 13.64 15.07
C PHE A 167 6.48 14.84 15.77
N GLU A 168 6.74 16.04 15.25
CA GLU A 168 6.06 17.26 15.67
C GLU A 168 4.93 17.59 14.70
N ASN A 169 3.74 17.88 15.21
CA ASN A 169 2.62 18.39 14.41
C ASN A 169 2.84 19.87 14.10
N VAL A 170 2.92 20.21 12.81
CA VAL A 170 3.25 21.55 12.30
C VAL A 170 2.19 22.60 12.71
N LYS A 171 0.95 22.19 13.02
CA LYS A 171 -0.13 23.12 13.38
C LYS A 171 -0.12 23.59 14.83
N ASP A 172 0.30 22.75 15.77
CA ASP A 172 0.10 22.98 17.21
C ASP A 172 1.28 22.57 18.10
N GLY A 173 2.38 22.07 17.52
CA GLY A 173 3.55 21.56 18.26
C GLY A 173 3.28 20.29 19.06
N SER A 174 2.13 19.62 18.85
CA SER A 174 1.83 18.38 19.57
C SER A 174 2.73 17.23 19.11
N ILE A 175 3.11 16.39 20.07
CA ILE A 175 3.97 15.23 19.80
C ILE A 175 3.13 14.03 19.37
N PHE A 176 3.40 13.57 18.16
CA PHE A 176 2.97 12.27 17.65
C PHE A 176 4.15 11.30 17.71
N ARG A 177 3.93 10.10 18.24
CA ARG A 177 4.97 9.08 18.40
C ARG A 177 4.53 7.78 17.73
N ILE A 178 5.49 7.08 17.13
CA ILE A 178 5.30 5.71 16.66
C ILE A 178 6.28 4.80 17.39
N THR A 179 5.78 3.97 18.29
CA THR A 179 6.58 2.93 18.94
C THR A 179 6.74 1.74 18.00
N CYS A 180 7.98 1.32 17.77
CA CYS A 180 8.31 0.14 16.99
C CYS A 180 8.42 -1.10 17.88
N LEU A 181 7.60 -2.10 17.59
CA LEU A 181 7.62 -3.40 18.24
C LEU A 181 8.33 -4.46 17.39
N HIS A 182 8.64 -4.20 16.12
CA HIS A 182 9.25 -5.18 15.20
C HIS A 182 10.76 -4.94 15.00
N PRO A 183 11.62 -5.98 15.02
CA PRO A 183 11.40 -7.36 15.44
C PRO A 183 11.77 -7.56 16.92
N ASN A 184 10.92 -7.12 17.86
CA ASN A 184 11.17 -7.24 19.31
C ASN A 184 10.26 -8.31 19.95
N PRO A 185 10.65 -8.88 21.11
CA PRO A 185 9.83 -9.86 21.83
C PRO A 185 8.41 -9.37 22.19
N SER A 186 8.21 -8.04 22.29
CA SER A 186 6.91 -7.39 22.44
C SER A 186 5.94 -7.67 21.30
N GLU A 187 6.41 -7.80 20.06
CA GLU A 187 5.60 -8.19 18.90
C GLU A 187 4.99 -9.58 19.12
N GLY A 188 5.79 -10.53 19.62
CA GLY A 188 5.32 -11.89 19.94
C GLY A 188 4.24 -11.94 21.02
N VAL A 189 4.19 -10.94 21.91
CA VAL A 189 3.18 -10.84 23.00
C VAL A 189 1.92 -10.10 22.54
N ILE A 190 2.09 -9.00 21.79
CA ILE A 190 1.04 -8.07 21.39
C ILE A 190 0.41 -8.44 20.04
N GLY A 191 1.21 -8.96 19.11
CA GLY A 191 0.82 -9.28 17.74
C GLY A 191 0.70 -8.08 16.81
N ALA A 192 1.42 -7.00 17.09
CA ALA A 192 1.45 -5.78 16.28
C ALA A 192 2.90 -5.32 16.08
N ASP A 193 3.21 -4.73 14.92
CA ASP A 193 4.55 -4.21 14.62
C ASP A 193 4.73 -2.77 15.09
N LEU A 194 3.69 -1.95 15.01
CA LEU A 194 3.72 -0.53 15.37
C LEU A 194 2.58 -0.17 16.34
N ILE A 195 2.85 0.76 17.25
CA ILE A 195 1.82 1.50 18.00
C ILE A 195 1.97 2.99 17.72
N TYR A 196 0.93 3.58 17.14
CA TYR A 196 0.78 5.03 16.93
C TYR A 196 0.24 5.63 18.22
N GLU A 197 0.80 6.77 18.65
CA GLU A 197 0.53 7.43 19.93
C GLU A 197 0.37 8.93 19.70
N GLN A 198 -0.76 9.49 20.13
CA GLN A 198 -1.03 10.93 20.10
C GLN A 198 -1.21 11.44 21.53
N TYR A 199 -0.41 12.43 21.93
CA TYR A 199 -0.36 12.94 23.30
C TYR A 199 -1.08 14.28 23.45
N ASP A 200 -2.00 14.35 24.40
CA ASP A 200 -2.56 15.60 24.92
C ASP A 200 -1.82 15.92 26.23
N GLU A 201 -0.80 16.77 26.14
CA GLU A 201 0.03 17.17 27.29
C GLU A 201 -0.76 17.99 28.32
N LYS A 202 -1.71 18.83 27.87
CA LYS A 202 -2.54 19.66 28.76
C LYS A 202 -3.40 18.79 29.66
N ARG A 203 -4.00 17.72 29.10
CA ARG A 203 -4.83 16.76 29.85
C ARG A 203 -4.05 15.57 30.43
N LYS A 204 -2.75 15.43 30.11
CA LYS A 204 -1.89 14.26 30.44
C LYS A 204 -2.51 12.94 29.98
N MET A 205 -3.12 12.96 28.80
CA MET A 205 -3.78 11.81 28.18
C MET A 205 -3.11 11.42 26.87
N VAL A 206 -3.36 10.20 26.43
CA VAL A 206 -2.81 9.62 25.20
C VAL A 206 -3.87 8.76 24.50
N ARG A 207 -3.96 8.89 23.17
CA ARG A 207 -4.74 8.00 22.30
C ARG A 207 -3.79 7.12 21.51
N ILE A 208 -4.11 5.83 21.36
CA ILE A 208 -3.24 4.89 20.65
C ILE A 208 -3.97 4.07 19.57
N VAL A 209 -3.22 3.65 18.54
CA VAL A 209 -3.62 2.62 17.56
C VAL A 209 -2.50 1.61 17.37
N ALA A 210 -2.80 0.32 17.42
CA ALA A 210 -1.87 -0.75 17.07
C ALA A 210 -2.08 -1.25 15.63
N ILE A 211 -0.97 -1.48 14.92
CA ILE A 211 -0.95 -1.86 13.50
C ILE A 211 -0.03 -3.07 13.31
N GLN A 212 -0.55 -4.15 12.73
CA GLN A 212 0.23 -5.26 12.19
C GLN A 212 0.30 -5.12 10.66
N TYR A 213 1.48 -4.89 10.11
CA TYR A 213 1.77 -4.92 8.69
C TYR A 213 1.75 -6.36 8.20
N LYS A 214 1.26 -6.55 6.96
CA LYS A 214 1.64 -7.69 6.12
C LYS A 214 1.78 -7.25 4.67
N ILE A 215 2.84 -7.70 4.00
CA ILE A 215 2.95 -7.51 2.55
C ILE A 215 1.99 -8.46 1.83
N TRP A 216 1.22 -7.93 0.88
CA TRP A 216 0.42 -8.74 -0.05
C TRP A 216 0.86 -8.58 -1.50
N GLU A 217 0.59 -9.60 -2.31
CA GLU A 217 0.90 -9.60 -3.75
C GLU A 217 -0.38 -9.91 -4.54
N HIS A 218 -0.51 -9.33 -5.73
CA HIS A 218 -1.72 -9.44 -6.56
C HIS A 218 -3.03 -9.16 -5.79
N GLN A 219 -3.02 -8.19 -4.87
CA GLN A 219 -4.18 -7.76 -4.08
C GLN A 219 -4.77 -8.86 -3.16
N THR A 220 -3.97 -9.88 -2.82
CA THR A 220 -4.39 -11.03 -2.01
C THR A 220 -3.34 -11.38 -0.95
N LEU A 221 -3.79 -11.56 0.29
CA LEU A 221 -2.98 -11.99 1.43
C LEU A 221 -3.39 -13.40 1.84
N TYR A 222 -2.49 -14.38 1.68
CA TYR A 222 -2.70 -15.77 2.11
C TYR A 222 -2.12 -15.99 3.50
N PHE A 223 -2.89 -16.60 4.42
CA PHE A 223 -2.48 -16.72 5.82
C PHE A 223 -1.29 -17.66 5.97
N SER A 224 -1.28 -18.80 5.27
CA SER A 224 -0.13 -19.72 5.19
C SER A 224 1.18 -19.07 4.72
N GLN A 225 1.11 -18.08 3.83
CA GLN A 225 2.27 -17.36 3.29
C GLN A 225 2.72 -16.19 4.17
N SER A 226 1.89 -15.78 5.13
CA SER A 226 2.08 -14.60 5.97
C SER A 226 2.70 -14.91 7.34
N GLY A 227 3.36 -16.08 7.46
CA GLY A 227 3.94 -16.55 8.72
C GLY A 227 2.88 -16.73 9.80
N ASN A 228 3.15 -16.23 11.01
CA ASN A 228 2.29 -16.46 12.18
C ASN A 228 1.14 -15.44 12.33
N ILE A 229 0.59 -14.95 11.21
CA ILE A 229 -0.43 -13.90 11.19
C ILE A 229 -1.67 -14.26 12.04
N GLY A 230 -2.07 -15.54 12.09
CA GLY A 230 -3.19 -16.00 12.89
C GLY A 230 -2.98 -15.78 14.40
N GLN A 231 -1.78 -16.06 14.90
CA GLN A 231 -1.43 -15.81 16.30
C GLN A 231 -1.28 -14.31 16.59
N GLN A 232 -0.68 -13.54 15.68
CA GLN A 232 -0.57 -12.08 15.80
C GLN A 232 -1.96 -11.43 15.91
N ILE A 233 -2.89 -11.79 15.01
CA ILE A 233 -4.30 -11.35 15.05
C ILE A 233 -4.98 -11.71 16.40
N ASN A 234 -4.76 -12.92 16.91
CA ASN A 234 -5.35 -13.34 18.19
C ASN A 234 -4.74 -12.63 19.39
N ASN A 235 -3.43 -12.38 19.38
CA ASN A 235 -2.74 -11.55 20.37
C ASN A 235 -3.32 -10.11 20.36
N MET A 236 -3.52 -9.49 19.19
CA MET A 236 -4.13 -8.15 19.09
C MET A 236 -5.57 -8.12 19.62
N LYS A 237 -6.40 -9.12 19.31
CA LYS A 237 -7.77 -9.23 19.88
C LYS A 237 -7.73 -9.27 21.41
N ARG A 238 -6.81 -10.05 21.98
CA ARG A 238 -6.63 -10.20 23.43
C ARG A 238 -6.12 -8.91 24.08
N CYS A 239 -5.09 -8.28 23.51
CA CYS A 239 -4.42 -7.13 24.12
C CYS A 239 -5.17 -5.81 23.93
N PHE A 240 -5.91 -5.65 22.83
CA PHE A 240 -6.61 -4.41 22.48
C PHE A 240 -8.14 -4.54 22.52
N CYS A 241 -8.71 -5.32 21.60
CA CYS A 241 -10.17 -5.38 21.40
C CYS A 241 -10.95 -5.83 22.65
N SER A 242 -10.37 -6.72 23.47
CA SER A 242 -11.01 -7.21 24.70
C SER A 242 -11.03 -6.21 25.87
N LYS A 243 -10.25 -5.13 25.81
CA LYS A 243 -9.91 -4.28 26.97
C LYS A 243 -10.79 -3.04 27.16
N LYS A 244 -11.96 -2.97 26.49
CA LYS A 244 -12.86 -1.79 26.51
C LYS A 244 -12.15 -0.46 26.17
N TYR A 245 -11.14 -0.52 25.29
CA TYR A 245 -10.49 0.66 24.74
C TYR A 245 -11.20 1.17 23.47
N CYS A 246 -11.89 0.29 22.74
CA CYS A 246 -12.69 0.63 21.55
C CYS A 246 -14.10 1.11 21.93
N VAL A 247 -14.16 2.23 22.64
CA VAL A 247 -15.38 2.88 23.15
C VAL A 247 -15.19 4.39 23.08
N ASP A 248 -16.27 5.15 23.16
CA ASP A 248 -16.18 6.61 23.22
C ASP A 248 -15.60 7.13 24.56
N HIS A 249 -15.44 8.45 24.68
CA HIS A 249 -14.94 9.09 25.90
C HIS A 249 -15.80 8.82 27.15
N ASN A 250 -17.09 8.50 26.96
CA ASN A 250 -18.03 8.17 28.03
C ASN A 250 -18.04 6.66 28.35
N GLY A 251 -17.19 5.87 27.69
CA GLY A 251 -17.11 4.41 27.85
C GLY A 251 -18.19 3.64 27.09
N ASN A 252 -19.01 4.31 26.27
CA ASN A 252 -20.08 3.68 25.53
C ASN A 252 -19.56 3.05 24.22
N LYS A 253 -20.14 1.90 23.85
CA LYS A 253 -19.96 1.39 22.49
C LYS A 253 -20.79 2.25 21.55
N MET A 254 -20.11 2.95 20.64
CA MET A 254 -20.74 3.66 19.55
C MET A 254 -21.55 2.71 18.66
N ASP A 255 -22.70 3.19 18.16
CA ASP A 255 -23.53 2.46 17.22
C ASP A 255 -22.80 2.28 15.88
N PRO A 256 -22.50 1.04 15.43
CA PRO A 256 -21.81 0.78 14.17
C PRO A 256 -22.54 1.33 12.92
N ARG A 257 -23.83 1.67 13.05
CA ARG A 257 -24.64 2.29 11.99
C ARG A 257 -24.36 3.79 11.84
N LYS A 258 -23.84 4.47 12.87
CA LYS A 258 -23.54 5.92 12.84
C LYS A 258 -22.17 6.20 12.23
N TYR A 259 -21.13 5.57 12.77
CA TYR A 259 -19.80 5.60 12.16
C TYR A 259 -19.14 4.22 12.28
N ARG A 260 -18.64 3.75 11.15
CA ARG A 260 -18.20 2.37 10.92
C ARG A 260 -17.08 1.91 11.88
N LEU A 261 -16.17 2.84 12.20
CA LEU A 261 -14.85 2.57 12.80
C LEU A 261 -14.56 3.44 14.02
N SER A 262 -15.62 4.03 14.60
CA SER A 262 -15.57 4.85 15.81
C SER A 262 -14.74 4.17 16.89
N TYR A 263 -13.65 4.81 17.29
CA TYR A 263 -12.74 4.33 18.31
C TYR A 263 -12.16 2.93 18.05
N CYS A 264 -11.98 2.53 16.78
CA CYS A 264 -11.27 1.29 16.49
C CYS A 264 -9.75 1.50 16.66
N MET A 265 -9.10 0.69 17.51
CA MET A 265 -7.69 0.88 17.87
C MET A 265 -6.71 -0.18 17.32
N ALA A 266 -7.18 -1.18 16.57
CA ALA A 266 -6.37 -2.36 16.23
C ALA A 266 -6.63 -2.80 14.80
N PHE A 267 -5.60 -2.73 13.95
CA PHE A 267 -5.71 -2.97 12.51
C PHE A 267 -4.64 -3.92 11.99
N LEU A 268 -5.02 -4.78 11.06
CA LEU A 268 -4.11 -5.38 10.09
C LEU A 268 -3.94 -4.37 8.94
N LYS A 269 -2.71 -4.14 8.48
CA LYS A 269 -2.36 -3.31 7.33
C LYS A 269 -1.79 -4.16 6.18
N PRO A 270 -2.65 -4.78 5.35
CA PRO A 270 -2.21 -5.34 4.08
C PRO A 270 -1.64 -4.21 3.21
N THR A 271 -0.33 -4.31 2.97
CA THR A 271 0.51 -3.26 2.37
C THR A 271 0.97 -3.73 1.00
N ASP A 272 0.86 -2.87 0.00
CA ASP A 272 1.19 -3.22 -1.39
C ASP A 272 2.68 -3.52 -1.53
N LYS A 273 3.04 -4.66 -2.13
CA LYS A 273 4.46 -5.03 -2.37
C LYS A 273 5.17 -4.06 -3.32
N LEU A 274 4.43 -3.39 -4.20
CA LEU A 274 4.91 -2.33 -5.08
C LEU A 274 4.53 -0.97 -4.47
N GLN A 275 5.54 -0.15 -4.21
CA GLN A 275 5.40 1.15 -3.57
C GLN A 275 5.93 2.27 -4.47
N ASP A 276 5.34 3.44 -4.30
CA ASP A 276 5.71 4.68 -4.96
C ASP A 276 6.60 5.48 -4.00
N PRO A 277 7.90 5.68 -4.28
CA PRO A 277 8.82 6.34 -3.36
C PRO A 277 8.55 7.84 -3.20
N GLN A 278 7.63 8.43 -3.98
CA GLN A 278 7.20 9.81 -3.78
C GLN A 278 6.15 9.94 -2.68
N LYS A 279 5.51 8.84 -2.25
CA LYS A 279 4.50 8.88 -1.18
C LYS A 279 5.16 8.91 0.19
N PRO A 280 4.65 9.71 1.14
CA PRO A 280 5.20 9.75 2.50
C PRO A 280 5.02 8.41 3.23
N ILE A 281 3.86 7.75 3.01
CA ILE A 281 3.43 6.55 3.74
C ILE A 281 3.11 5.44 2.75
N THR A 282 3.50 4.20 3.08
CA THR A 282 3.26 3.01 2.24
C THR A 282 1.77 2.76 2.00
N SER A 283 1.43 2.47 0.73
CA SER A 283 0.06 2.22 0.30
C SER A 283 -0.47 0.86 0.75
N GLY A 284 -1.76 0.83 1.03
CA GLY A 284 -2.47 -0.34 1.52
C GLY A 284 -3.80 0.05 2.14
N TYR A 285 -4.34 -0.85 2.96
CA TYR A 285 -5.58 -0.64 3.72
C TYR A 285 -5.36 -0.94 5.19
N HIS A 286 -6.06 -0.23 6.08
CA HIS A 286 -6.18 -0.57 7.49
C HIS A 286 -7.50 -1.30 7.72
N LEU A 287 -7.43 -2.59 7.97
CA LEU A 287 -8.55 -3.49 8.23
C LEU A 287 -8.67 -3.75 9.74
N PRO A 288 -9.82 -3.46 10.39
CA PRO A 288 -10.02 -3.76 11.80
C PRO A 288 -9.83 -5.24 12.12
N ILE A 289 -9.02 -5.52 13.15
CA ILE A 289 -8.73 -6.89 13.61
C ILE A 289 -10.01 -7.67 13.96
N CYS A 290 -11.05 -6.98 14.46
CA CYS A 290 -12.34 -7.57 14.80
C CYS A 290 -13.23 -7.95 13.59
N LYS A 291 -12.88 -7.53 12.37
CA LYS A 291 -13.62 -7.86 11.14
C LYS A 291 -12.99 -8.98 10.33
N ILE A 292 -11.75 -9.38 10.63
CA ILE A 292 -11.01 -10.37 9.84
C ILE A 292 -11.72 -11.72 9.76
N ASP A 293 -12.25 -12.23 10.87
CA ASP A 293 -12.91 -13.55 10.86
C ASP A 293 -14.15 -13.61 9.98
N THR A 294 -14.82 -12.47 9.75
CA THR A 294 -16.00 -12.34 8.88
C THR A 294 -15.66 -12.06 7.42
N LEU A 295 -14.38 -11.85 7.09
CA LEU A 295 -13.90 -11.44 5.76
C LEU A 295 -12.89 -12.40 5.15
N LYS A 296 -12.31 -13.28 5.96
CA LYS A 296 -11.37 -14.31 5.48
C LYS A 296 -12.12 -15.32 4.63
N GLU A 297 -11.66 -15.49 3.39
CA GLU A 297 -12.19 -16.47 2.45
C GLU A 297 -11.45 -17.80 2.67
N PRO A 298 -12.13 -18.94 2.91
CA PRO A 298 -11.47 -20.23 2.99
C PRO A 298 -10.91 -20.65 1.62
N VAL A 299 -9.70 -21.20 1.60
CA VAL A 299 -9.04 -21.75 0.40
C VAL A 299 -8.34 -23.05 0.79
N ASN A 300 -8.90 -24.18 0.38
CA ASN A 300 -8.44 -25.51 0.78
C ASN A 300 -8.36 -25.63 2.32
N LYS A 301 -7.15 -25.78 2.89
CA LYS A 301 -6.87 -25.86 4.33
C LYS A 301 -6.33 -24.54 4.92
N ASP A 302 -6.47 -23.43 4.19
CA ASP A 302 -5.95 -22.10 4.54
C ASP A 302 -7.04 -21.01 4.41
N TYR A 303 -6.70 -19.77 4.77
CA TYR A 303 -7.54 -18.59 4.60
C TYR A 303 -6.82 -17.50 3.80
N LYS A 304 -7.57 -16.70 3.04
CA LYS A 304 -7.05 -15.48 2.39
C LYS A 304 -7.91 -14.25 2.69
N LEU A 305 -7.32 -13.07 2.49
CA LEU A 305 -8.02 -11.79 2.39
C LEU A 305 -7.75 -11.19 1.02
N THR A 306 -8.80 -10.72 0.32
CA THR A 306 -8.70 -10.03 -0.97
C THR A 306 -8.97 -8.54 -0.81
N VAL A 307 -8.35 -7.65 -1.60
CA VAL A 307 -8.71 -6.21 -1.64
C VAL A 307 -10.22 -6.04 -1.79
N THR A 308 -10.84 -6.80 -2.69
CA THR A 308 -12.28 -6.74 -2.97
C THR A 308 -13.13 -7.09 -1.75
N GLY A 309 -12.78 -8.13 -1.00
CA GLY A 309 -13.47 -8.51 0.23
C GLY A 309 -13.30 -7.47 1.34
N ILE A 310 -12.09 -6.98 1.56
CA ILE A 310 -11.80 -6.08 2.69
C ILE A 310 -12.15 -4.62 2.43
N LYS A 311 -12.20 -4.16 1.18
CA LYS A 311 -12.32 -2.74 0.82
C LYS A 311 -13.50 -2.05 1.49
N LYS A 312 -14.68 -2.68 1.50
CA LYS A 312 -15.86 -2.17 2.22
C LYS A 312 -15.96 -2.70 3.66
N GLN A 313 -14.82 -2.90 4.34
CA GLN A 313 -14.63 -2.95 5.79
C GLN A 313 -13.35 -2.21 6.27
N SER A 314 -12.55 -1.62 5.39
CA SER A 314 -11.23 -1.03 5.68
C SER A 314 -11.14 0.46 5.30
N ILE A 315 -10.14 1.15 5.84
CA ILE A 315 -9.74 2.52 5.43
C ILE A 315 -8.50 2.42 4.52
N LYS A 316 -8.32 3.32 3.54
CA LYS A 316 -7.04 3.45 2.83
C LYS A 316 -5.97 4.07 3.73
N ALA A 317 -4.70 3.73 3.51
CA ALA A 317 -3.57 4.34 4.25
C ALA A 317 -3.61 5.89 4.27
N SER A 318 -3.93 6.52 3.13
CA SER A 318 -4.00 7.98 2.96
C SER A 318 -5.03 8.70 3.84
N THR A 319 -6.11 8.02 4.23
CA THR A 319 -7.24 8.62 5.00
C THR A 319 -7.20 8.16 6.46
N PHE A 320 -6.35 7.19 6.79
CA PHE A 320 -6.27 6.63 8.14
C PHE A 320 -5.68 7.62 9.14
N GLU A 321 -4.64 8.36 8.77
CA GLU A 321 -4.03 9.35 9.65
C GLU A 321 -4.96 10.53 9.92
N GLU A 322 -5.56 11.11 8.88
CA GLU A 322 -6.56 12.17 8.96
C GLU A 322 -7.69 11.82 9.96
N LEU A 323 -8.17 10.57 9.93
CA LEU A 323 -9.19 10.06 10.85
C LEU A 323 -8.64 9.76 12.26
N PHE A 324 -7.34 9.49 12.41
CA PHE A 324 -6.69 9.33 13.71
C PHE A 324 -6.47 10.68 14.39
N ASP A 325 -6.02 11.67 13.63
CA ASP A 325 -5.81 13.05 14.08
C ASP A 325 -7.15 13.69 14.50
N SER A 326 -8.19 13.53 13.66
CA SER A 326 -9.56 14.04 13.86
C SER A 326 -10.37 13.29 14.93
N GLU A 327 -9.73 12.51 15.79
CA GLU A 327 -10.33 11.74 16.89
C GLU A 327 -11.37 10.67 16.49
N MET A 328 -11.50 10.35 15.19
CA MET A 328 -12.51 9.42 14.69
C MET A 328 -12.13 7.94 14.87
N LEU A 329 -10.83 7.62 14.93
CA LEU A 329 -10.32 6.28 15.24
C LEU A 329 -9.18 6.30 16.28
N GLY A 330 -8.83 5.13 16.81
CA GLY A 330 -7.94 4.96 17.96
C GLY A 330 -8.67 4.57 19.24
N SER A 331 -7.94 4.33 20.32
CA SER A 331 -8.56 4.11 21.63
C SER A 331 -9.37 5.33 22.08
N ARG A 332 -10.25 5.16 23.08
CA ARG A 332 -10.55 6.30 23.98
C ARG A 332 -9.25 6.92 24.51
N TRP A 333 -9.32 8.17 24.95
CA TRP A 333 -8.23 8.77 25.71
C TRP A 333 -7.90 7.91 26.95
N LEU A 334 -6.62 7.57 27.09
CA LEU A 334 -6.03 6.84 28.21
C LEU A 334 -5.25 7.83 29.07
N LYS A 335 -5.18 7.63 30.39
CA LYS A 335 -4.21 8.36 31.22
C LYS A 335 -2.80 7.87 30.89
N LYS A 336 -1.77 8.74 30.93
CA LYS A 336 -0.36 8.29 30.72
C LYS A 336 0.02 7.07 31.58
N SER A 337 -0.41 7.04 32.85
CA SER A 337 -0.20 5.91 33.77
C SER A 337 -0.99 4.63 33.43
N GLU A 338 -2.07 4.73 32.65
CA GLU A 338 -2.78 3.58 32.08
C GLU A 338 -1.98 2.97 30.92
N LEU A 339 -1.40 3.81 30.06
CA LEU A 339 -0.51 3.37 28.98
C LEU A 339 0.76 2.71 29.52
N GLU A 340 1.42 3.31 30.53
CA GLU A 340 2.60 2.69 31.16
C GLU A 340 2.30 1.31 31.74
N LYS A 341 1.17 1.15 32.45
CA LYS A 341 0.73 -0.16 32.97
C LYS A 341 0.48 -1.16 31.85
N PHE A 342 -0.10 -0.72 30.74
CA PHE A 342 -0.30 -1.55 29.55
C PHE A 342 1.05 -1.96 28.93
N TYR A 343 2.00 -1.03 28.75
CA TYR A 343 3.31 -1.31 28.15
C TYR A 343 4.18 -2.23 28.99
N ARG A 344 4.28 -2.01 30.31
CA ARG A 344 5.01 -2.92 31.22
C ARG A 344 4.41 -4.34 31.19
N LYS A 345 3.08 -4.44 31.28
CA LYS A 345 2.38 -5.74 31.27
C LYS A 345 2.62 -6.56 29.99
N ASN A 346 2.84 -5.89 28.86
CA ASN A 346 3.04 -6.53 27.57
C ASN A 346 4.50 -6.45 27.06
N LYS A 347 5.46 -6.14 27.94
CA LYS A 347 6.91 -6.09 27.64
C LYS A 347 7.31 -5.09 26.53
N VAL A 348 6.57 -3.98 26.39
CA VAL A 348 6.93 -2.87 25.48
C VAL A 348 7.95 -1.93 26.12
N LEU A 349 7.93 -1.84 27.45
CA LEU A 349 8.90 -1.10 28.25
C LEU A 349 9.58 -2.06 29.21
N ASP A 350 10.88 -1.89 29.38
CA ASP A 350 11.64 -2.58 30.41
C ASP A 350 11.24 -2.05 31.82
N PRO A 351 11.48 -2.81 32.91
CA PRO A 351 11.08 -2.42 34.26
C PRO A 351 11.64 -1.07 34.73
N SER A 352 12.81 -0.67 34.24
CA SER A 352 13.48 0.61 34.53
C SER A 352 12.97 1.78 33.68
N GLU A 353 12.39 1.53 32.51
CA GLU A 353 11.99 2.58 31.56
C GLU A 353 10.71 3.29 31.98
N ARG A 354 10.51 4.54 31.54
CA ARG A 354 9.28 5.33 31.71
C ARG A 354 8.93 6.02 30.40
N ILE A 355 7.67 6.40 30.22
CA ILE A 355 7.26 7.18 29.05
C ILE A 355 7.61 8.64 29.31
N ILE A 356 8.76 9.07 28.80
CA ILE A 356 9.16 10.48 28.76
C ILE A 356 8.63 11.06 27.44
N VAL A 357 7.87 12.15 27.53
CA VAL A 357 7.51 13.00 26.39
C VAL A 357 8.04 14.39 26.72
N TYR A 358 8.93 14.90 25.89
CA TYR A 358 9.44 16.26 26.04
C TYR A 358 8.37 17.23 25.54
N ALA A 359 7.70 17.92 26.46
CA ALA A 359 6.92 19.09 26.11
C ALA A 359 7.90 20.23 25.80
N GLN A 360 8.19 20.48 24.52
CA GLN A 360 8.82 21.75 24.14
C GLN A 360 7.77 22.85 24.30
N GLY A 361 8.16 23.92 24.99
CA GLY A 361 7.25 25.01 25.31
C GLY A 361 6.75 25.70 24.05
N THR A 362 5.46 25.99 24.01
CA THR A 362 4.86 26.91 23.03
C THR A 362 5.72 28.16 22.90
N LYS A 363 6.27 28.42 21.71
CA LYS A 363 6.63 29.78 21.33
C LYS A 363 5.32 30.56 21.24
N SER A 364 5.02 31.33 22.28
CA SER A 364 4.10 32.44 22.19
C SER A 364 4.63 33.37 21.10
N MET A 365 3.85 33.53 20.02
CA MET A 365 4.01 34.70 19.17
C MET A 365 3.42 35.87 19.94
N GLU A 366 4.30 36.69 20.49
CA GLU A 366 4.03 38.12 20.75
C GLU A 366 4.19 38.89 19.44
#